data_AF-A0A497I0P2-F1
#
_entry.id   AF-A0A497I0P2-F1
#
_cell.length_a   1.000
_cell.length_b   1.000
_cell.length_c   1.000
_cell.angle_alpha   90.00
_cell.angle_beta   90.00
_cell.angle_gamma   90.00
#
_symmetry.space_group_name_H-M   'P 1'
#
loop_
_entity.id
_entity.type
_entity.pdbx_description
1 polymer ?
#
loop_
_entity_poly.entity_id
_entity_poly.type
_entity_poly.pdbx_seq_one_letter_code
_entity_poly.pdbx_strand_id
1 'polypeptide(L)' 'NTAIEYGNMEKIGKIIDELKTNKEIEAVYLFGSYVKKNVKPFSDIDICVITKRNIPKK' A
#
# COMPACT_ATOMS: atom_id res chain seq x y z
N ASN A 1 -3.91 18.21 10.35
CA ASN A 1 -4.46 17.03 9.63
C ASN A 1 -3.85 16.85 8.25
N THR A 2 -3.80 17.86 7.38
CA THR A 2 -3.27 17.73 6.00
C THR A 2 -1.78 17.32 5.93
N ALA A 3 -0.90 17.88 6.76
CA ALA A 3 0.53 17.51 6.76
C ALA A 3 0.79 16.04 7.15
N ILE A 4 -0.05 15.46 8.02
CA ILE A 4 0.02 14.05 8.42
C ILE A 4 -0.41 13.15 7.26
N GLU A 5 -1.46 13.55 6.53
CA GLU A 5 -1.90 12.85 5.32
C GLU A 5 -0.83 12.85 4.22
N TYR A 6 -0.15 13.98 4.00
CA TYR A 6 0.97 14.08 3.06
C TYR A 6 2.16 13.19 3.47
N GLY A 7 2.54 13.20 4.75
CA GLY A 7 3.62 12.36 5.25
C GLY A 7 3.32 10.86 5.15
N ASN A 8 2.05 10.46 5.30
CA ASN A 8 1.65 9.07 5.14
C ASN A 8 1.57 8.65 3.67
N MET A 9 1.11 9.53 2.77
CA MET A 9 1.17 9.30 1.32
C MET A 9 2.61 9.08 0.83
N GLU A 10 3.58 9.84 1.35
CA GLU A 10 4.99 9.67 1.00
C GLU A 10 5.53 8.29 1.42
N LYS A 11 5.15 7.80 2.62
CA LYS A 11 5.51 6.46 3.10
C LYS A 11 4.89 5.36 2.23
N ILE A 12 3.61 5.50 1.87
CA ILE A 12 2.93 4.56 0.97
C ILE A 12 3.63 4.57 -0.40
N GLY A 13 4.03 5.75 -0.91
CA GLY A 13 4.81 5.88 -2.14
C GLY A 13 6.10 5.05 -2.12
N LYS A 14 6.88 5.15 -1.04
CA LYS A 14 8.12 4.37 -0.85
C LYS A 14 7.87 2.86 -0.88
N ILE A 15 6.82 2.39 -0.19
CA ILE A 15 6.42 0.96 -0.21
C ILE A 15 6.07 0.52 -1.64
N ILE A 16 5.29 1.34 -2.36
CA ILE A 16 4.90 1.04 -3.74
C ILE A 16 6.12 0.99 -4.65
N ASP A 17 7.08 1.91 -4.49
CA ASP A 17 8.28 1.95 -5.32
C ASP A 17 9.18 0.73 -5.10
N GLU A 18 9.29 0.24 -3.87
CA GLU A 18 9.95 -1.04 -3.57
C GLU A 18 9.21 -2.22 -4.23
N LEU A 19 7.88 -2.29 -4.10
CA LEU A 19 7.09 -3.37 -4.70
C LEU A 19 7.24 -3.39 -6.24
N LYS A 20 7.22 -2.23 -6.90
CA LYS A 20 7.36 -2.13 -8.36
C LYS A 20 8.67 -2.73 -8.90
N THR A 21 9.71 -2.87 -8.07
CA THR A 21 10.97 -3.50 -8.51
C THR A 21 10.82 -4.99 -8.82
N ASN A 22 9.77 -5.63 -8.30
CA ASN A 22 9.48 -7.04 -8.54
C ASN A 22 8.62 -7.25 -9.80
N LYS A 23 9.21 -7.82 -10.86
CA LYS A 23 8.55 -8.09 -12.16
C LYS A 23 7.41 -9.12 -12.09
N GLU A 24 7.32 -9.86 -10.99
CA GLU A 24 6.24 -10.82 -10.74
C GLU A 24 4.96 -10.13 -10.25
N ILE A 25 5.05 -8.89 -9.74
CA ILE A 25 3.88 -8.12 -9.32
C ILE A 25 3.17 -7.58 -10.57
N GLU A 26 1.87 -7.84 -10.65
CA GLU A 26 0.99 -7.40 -11.73
C GLU A 26 0.18 -6.16 -11.35
N ALA A 27 -0.26 -6.10 -10.08
CA ALA A 27 -1.01 -4.98 -9.58
C ALA A 27 -0.81 -4.78 -8.07
N VAL A 28 -0.97 -3.54 -7.63
CA VAL A 28 -0.99 -3.14 -6.21
C VAL A 28 -2.22 -2.29 -5.97
N TYR A 29 -3.06 -2.70 -5.02
CA TYR A 29 -4.26 -1.98 -4.62
C TYR A 29 -4.12 -1.49 -3.19
N LEU A 30 -4.30 -0.18 -2.99
CA LEU A 30 -4.53 0.41 -1.67
C LEU A 30 -6.03 0.36 -1.38
N PHE A 31 -6.40 -0.12 -0.20
CA PHE A 31 -7.79 -0.16 0.25
C PHE A 31 -7.90 0.23 1.73
N GLY A 32 -9.06 -0.03 2.35
CA GLY A 32 -9.25 0.24 3.77
C GLY A 32 -9.43 1.71 4.11
N SER A 33 -9.06 2.09 5.35
CA SER A 33 -9.33 3.43 5.90
C SER A 33 -8.64 4.55 5.14
N TYR A 34 -7.48 4.27 4.54
CA TYR A 34 -6.70 5.23 3.76
C TYR A 34 -7.38 5.71 2.49
N VAL A 35 -8.26 4.90 1.90
CA VAL A 35 -9.07 5.30 0.74
C VAL A 35 -10.39 5.95 1.16
N LYS A 36 -10.94 5.56 2.32
CA LYS A 36 -12.26 5.99 2.80
C LYS A 36 -12.27 7.34 3.53
N LYS A 37 -11.16 8.10 3.52
CA LYS A 37 -10.99 9.39 4.26
C LYS A 37 -11.34 9.32 5.75
N ASN A 38 -11.22 8.13 6.35
CA ASN A 38 -11.50 7.88 7.77
C ASN A 38 -10.26 7.31 8.48
N VAL A 39 -9.09 7.83 8.09
CA VAL A 39 -7.79 7.46 8.67
C VAL A 39 -7.72 8.02 10.09
N LYS A 40 -7.35 7.17 11.03
CA LYS A 40 -7.03 7.55 12.42
C LYS A 40 -5.50 7.56 12.61
N PRO A 41 -4.98 8.23 13.65
CA PRO A 41 -3.53 8.32 13.88
C PRO A 41 -2.78 6.97 13.92
N PHE A 42 -3.48 5.91 14.33
CA PHE A 42 -2.95 4.55 14.43
C PHE A 42 -3.62 3.58 13.44
N SER A 43 -4.22 4.10 12.37
CA SER A 43 -4.79 3.23 11.33
C SER A 43 -3.69 2.49 10.57
N ASP A 44 -3.92 1.20 10.37
CA ASP A 44 -3.10 0.33 9.52
C ASP A 44 -3.22 0.69 8.03
N ILE A 45 -2.27 0.23 7.23
CA ILE A 45 -2.24 0.41 5.77
C ILE A 45 -2.59 -0.93 5.12
N ASP A 46 -3.77 -1.01 4.53
CA ASP A 46 -4.25 -2.20 3.83
C ASP A 46 -3.79 -2.20 2.35
N ILE A 47 -2.91 -3.14 1.99
CA ILE A 47 -2.38 -3.30 0.62
C ILE A 47 -2.64 -4.71 0.12
N CYS A 48 -3.20 -4.83 -1.08
CA CYS A 48 -3.33 -6.09 -1.81
C CYS A 48 -2.34 -6.08 -2.97
N VAL A 49 -1.55 -7.16 -3.08
CA VAL A 49 -0.58 -7.35 -4.14
C VAL A 49 -0.97 -8.56 -4.95
N ILE A 50 -1.15 -8.37 -6.26
CA ILE A 50 -1.45 -9.44 -7.22
C ILE A 50 -0.14 -9.81 -7.92
N THR A 51 0.18 -11.11 -7.99
CA THR A 51 1.40 -11.62 -8.63
C THR A 51 1.08 -12.63 -9.73
N LYS A 52 1.90 -12.66 -10.78
CA LYS A 52 1.78 -13.57 -11.93
C LYS A 52 1.94 -15.03 -11.54
N ARG A 53 2.91 -15.31 -10.66
CA ARG A 53 3.11 -16.63 -10.09
C ARG A 53 2.28 -16.75 -8.83
N ASN A 54 1.69 -17.94 -8.64
CA ASN A 54 1.20 -18.34 -7.34
C ASN A 54 2.42 -18.47 -6.42
N ILE A 55 2.72 -17.44 -5.64
CA ILE A 55 3.78 -17.49 -4.65
C ILE A 55 3.26 -18.44 -3.57
N PRO A 56 3.84 -19.65 -3.42
CA PRO A 56 3.35 -20.59 -2.41
C PRO A 56 3.46 -19.91 -1.04
N LYS A 57 2.36 -19.93 -0.28
CA LYS A 57 2.38 -19.52 1.12
C LYS A 57 3.34 -20.48 1.83
N LYS A 58 4.42 -19.93 2.41
CA LYS A 58 5.26 -20.68 3.35
C LYS A 58 4.45 -21.14 4.55
#